data_AF-A0A7V9CJZ4-F1
#
_entry.id   AF-A0A7V9CJZ4-F1
#
_cell.length_a   1.000
_cell.length_b   1.000
_cell.length_c   1.000
_cell.angle_alpha   90.00
_cell.angle_beta   90.00
_cell.angle_gamma   90.00
#
_symmetry.space_group_name_H-M   'P 1'
#
loop_
_entity.id
_entity.type
_entity.pdbx_description
1 polymer ?
#
loop_
_entity_poly.entity_id
_entity_poly.type
_entity_poly.pdbx_seq_one_letter_code
_entity_poly.pdbx_strand_id
1 'polypeptide(L)' 'MKTDITVVLDRSGSMEPLAADVIGGLNAFVKTQQQVEGEAHFTLVQFDDEYEVVHFRVPVADVPRVTRRTYVPRGCTALL' A
#
# COMPACT_ATOMS: atom_id res chain seq x y z
N MET A 1 6.17 -9.51 -20.63
CA MET A 1 4.84 -9.18 -20.07
C MET A 1 5.07 -8.11 -19.02
N LYS A 2 4.32 -7.01 -19.03
CA LYS A 2 4.49 -5.89 -18.10
C LYS A 2 3.38 -5.97 -17.07
N THR A 3 3.73 -6.05 -15.79
CA THR A 3 2.76 -6.19 -14.70
C THR A 3 2.60 -4.85 -13.99
N ASP A 4 1.35 -4.44 -13.75
CA ASP A 4 1.03 -3.30 -12.90
C ASP A 4 0.25 -3.81 -11.69
N ILE A 5 0.82 -3.61 -10.49
CA ILE A 5 0.23 -4.01 -9.21
C ILE A 5 -0.32 -2.75 -8.56
N THR A 6 -1.64 -2.69 -8.39
CA THR A 6 -2.30 -1.57 -7.71
C THR A 6 -2.94 -2.05 -6.43
N VAL A 7 -2.53 -1.46 -5.31
CA VAL A 7 -3.09 -1.72 -3.98
C VAL A 7 -3.91 -0.50 -3.57
N VAL A 8 -5.18 -0.74 -3.24
CA VAL A 8 -6.08 0.24 -2.62
C VAL A 8 -6.22 -0.15 -1.16
N LEU A 9 -5.74 0.70 -0.26
CA LEU A 9 -5.56 0.40 1.14
C LEU A 9 -6.44 1.30 2.01
N ASP A 10 -7.37 0.68 2.73
CA ASP A 10 -8.18 1.37 3.74
C ASP A 10 -7.26 1.87 4.87
N ARG A 11 -7.34 3.15 5.19
CA ARG A 11 -6.67 3.79 6.33
C ARG A 11 -7.68 4.49 7.24
N SER A 12 -8.94 4.07 7.27
CA SER A 12 -9.95 4.57 8.19
C SER A 12 -9.56 4.29 9.65
N GLY A 13 -10.10 5.05 10.60
CA GLY A 13 -9.75 4.90 12.02
C GLY A 13 -10.02 3.51 12.61
N SER A 14 -10.93 2.74 12.00
CA SER A 14 -11.21 1.34 12.39
C SER A 14 -10.03 0.40 12.13
N MET A 15 -9.09 0.81 11.29
CA MET A 15 -7.90 0.04 10.93
C MET A 15 -6.76 0.16 11.94
N GLU A 16 -6.86 1.03 12.96
CA GLU A 16 -5.80 1.22 13.97
C GLU A 16 -5.38 -0.08 14.68
N PRO A 17 -6.30 -0.95 15.14
CA PRO A 17 -5.93 -2.24 15.75
C PRO A 17 -5.17 -3.17 14.79
N LEU A 18 -5.40 -3.03 13.48
CA LEU A 18 -4.81 -3.85 12.42
C LEU A 18 -3.57 -3.24 11.79
N ALA A 19 -3.17 -2.02 12.19
CA ALA A 19 -2.15 -1.25 11.49
C ALA A 19 -0.80 -1.98 11.38
N ALA A 20 -0.39 -2.68 12.45
CA ALA A 20 0.85 -3.44 12.45
C ALA A 20 0.81 -4.60 11.44
N ASP A 21 -0.31 -5.32 11.38
CA ASP A 21 -0.49 -6.47 10.49
C ASP A 21 -0.60 -6.03 9.03
N VAL A 22 -1.31 -4.92 8.76
CA VAL A 22 -1.40 -4.31 7.43
C VAL A 22 -0.02 -3.89 6.93
N ILE A 23 0.75 -3.17 7.75
CA ILE A 23 2.12 -2.75 7.40
C ILE A 23 3.01 -3.96 7.16
N GLY A 24 2.92 -4.98 8.02
CA GLY A 24 3.69 -6.22 7.89
C GLY A 24 3.36 -6.97 6.60
N GLY A 25 2.07 -7.19 6.35
CA GLY A 25 1.56 -7.91 5.18
C GLY A 25 1.92 -7.22 3.87
N LEU A 26 1.74 -5.90 3.78
CA LEU A 26 2.06 -5.15 2.57
C LEU A 26 3.56 -5.19 2.26
N ASN A 27 4.42 -4.98 3.27
CA ASN A 27 5.87 -5.07 3.09
C ASN A 27 6.34 -6.48 2.71
N ALA A 28 5.74 -7.52 3.31
CA ALA A 28 6.04 -8.91 2.96
C ALA A 28 5.62 -9.21 1.52
N PHE A 29 4.44 -8.75 1.09
CA PHE A 29 3.97 -8.87 -0.28
C PHE A 29 4.92 -8.19 -1.27
N VAL A 30 5.28 -6.91 -1.06
CA VAL A 30 6.22 -6.18 -1.93
C VAL A 30 7.55 -6.92 -2.01
N LYS A 31 8.08 -7.39 -0.88
CA LYS A 31 9.32 -8.18 -0.85
C LYS A 31 9.23 -9.44 -1.71
N THR A 32 8.11 -10.16 -1.66
CA THR A 32 7.89 -11.33 -2.50
C THR A 32 7.85 -10.95 -3.99
N GLN A 33 7.19 -9.84 -4.34
CA GLN A 33 7.15 -9.36 -5.73
C GLN A 33 8.53 -8.94 -6.25
N GLN A 34 9.39 -8.40 -5.39
CA GLN A 34 10.78 -8.04 -5.73
C GLN A 34 11.66 -9.24 -6.07
N GLN A 35 11.26 -10.48 -5.71
CA GLN A 35 11.99 -11.70 -6.04
C GLN A 35 11.50 -12.37 -7.33
N VAL A 36 10.40 -11.91 -7.91
CA VAL A 36 9.85 -12.47 -9.14
C VAL A 36 10.61 -11.92 -10.35
N GLU A 37 11.04 -12.79 -11.25
CA GLU A 37 11.67 -12.35 -12.50
C GLU A 37 10.67 -11.61 -13.40
N GLY A 38 11.07 -10.45 -13.91
CA GLY A 38 10.28 -9.64 -14.83
C GLY A 38 10.14 -8.18 -14.40
N GLU A 39 9.38 -7.42 -15.17
CA GLU A 39 9.13 -6.00 -14.91
C GLU A 39 7.75 -5.80 -14.28
N ALA A 40 7.73 -5.23 -13.08
CA ALA A 40 6.52 -4.86 -12.38
C ALA A 40 6.59 -3.42 -11.84
N HIS A 41 5.48 -2.70 -11.94
CA HIS A 41 5.30 -1.40 -11.31
C HIS A 41 4.25 -1.51 -10.20
N PHE A 42 4.41 -0.70 -9.16
CA PHE A 42 3.57 -0.69 -7.98
C PHE A 42 2.93 0.68 -7.80
N THR A 43 1.63 0.67 -7.53
CA THR A 43 0.84 1.84 -7.17
C THR A 43 0.15 1.56 -5.84
N LEU A 44 0.30 2.48 -4.88
CA LEU A 44 -0.37 2.42 -3.59
C LEU A 44 -1.29 3.62 -3.47
N VAL A 45 -2.58 3.35 -3.33
CA VAL A 45 -3.59 4.34 -3.00
C VAL A 45 -4.05 4.06 -1.57
N GLN A 46 -4.06 5.06 -0.71
CA GLN A 46 -4.67 4.98 0.62
C GLN A 46 -6.01 5.74 0.60
N PHE A 47 -7.01 5.25 1.33
CA PHE A 47 -8.28 5.95 1.44
C PHE A 47 -8.85 5.92 2.87
N ASP A 48 -9.45 7.03 3.26
CA ASP A 48 -10.30 7.25 4.43
C ASP A 48 -11.53 8.01 3.95
N ASP A 49 -11.81 9.21 4.47
CA ASP A 49 -12.77 10.17 3.93
C ASP A 49 -12.26 10.91 2.68
N GLU A 50 -10.95 10.80 2.41
CA GLU A 50 -10.29 11.23 1.19
C GLU A 50 -9.48 10.07 0.59
N TYR A 51 -8.88 10.26 -0.59
CA TYR A 51 -7.91 9.31 -1.12
C TYR A 51 -6.59 9.99 -1.46
N GLU A 52 -5.50 9.25 -1.33
CA GLU A 52 -4.15 9.71 -1.59
C GLU A 52 -3.37 8.66 -2.40
N VAL A 53 -2.74 9.10 -3.49
CA VAL A 53 -1.81 8.26 -4.26
C VAL A 53 -0.43 8.40 -3.63
N VAL A 54 -0.03 7.41 -2.83
CA VAL A 54 1.22 7.39 -2.07
C VAL A 54 2.40 6.97 -2.95
N HIS A 55 2.16 6.00 -3.84
CA HIS A 55 3.10 5.57 -4.86
C HIS A 55 2.37 5.48 -6.19
N PHE A 56 2.97 6.02 -7.25
CA PHE A 56 2.41 5.96 -8.59
C PHE A 56 3.40 5.30 -9.54
N ARG A 57 3.07 4.09 -10.00
CA ARG A 57 3.88 3.30 -10.94
C ARG A 57 5.37 3.31 -10.60
N VAL A 58 5.71 3.09 -9.33
CA VAL A 58 7.11 2.96 -8.92
C VAL A 58 7.59 1.56 -9.32
N PRO A 59 8.79 1.37 -9.91
CA PRO A 59 9.33 0.03 -10.12
C PRO A 59 9.29 -0.77 -8.83
N VAL A 60 8.80 -2.00 -8.86
CA VAL A 60 8.63 -2.83 -7.64
C VAL A 60 9.94 -2.95 -6.84
N ALA A 61 11.08 -2.98 -7.52
CA ALA A 61 12.42 -2.99 -6.92
C ALA A 61 12.72 -1.78 -6.01
N ASP A 62 12.12 -0.63 -6.32
CA ASP A 62 12.42 0.66 -5.68
C ASP A 62 11.31 1.11 -4.72
N VAL A 63 10.29 0.28 -4.49
CA VAL A 63 9.16 0.63 -3.62
C VAL A 63 9.64 0.83 -2.17
N PRO A 64 9.44 2.03 -1.59
CA PRO A 64 9.77 2.27 -0.19
C PRO A 64 8.92 1.41 0.75
N ARG A 65 9.49 1.04 1.90
CA ARG A 65 8.73 0.32 2.92
C ARG A 65 7.65 1.21 3.52
N VAL A 66 6.46 0.66 3.69
CA VAL A 66 5.40 1.30 4.47
C VAL A 66 5.73 1.18 5.95
N THR A 67 5.50 2.25 6.71
CA THR A 67 5.78 2.35 8.14
C THR A 67 4.61 3.00 8.87
N ARG A 68 4.65 3.01 10.21
CA ARG A 68 3.71 3.77 11.06
C ARG A 68 3.71 5.29 10.80
N ARG A 69 4.68 5.82 10.04
CA ARG A 69 4.70 7.24 9.64
C ARG A 69 4.03 7.48 8.29
N THR A 70 3.99 6.46 7.44
CA THR A 70 3.46 6.55 6.06
C THR A 70 2.13 5.83 5.89
N TYR A 71 1.68 5.10 6.92
CA TYR A 71 0.34 4.54 7.05
C TYR A 71 -0.16 4.84 8.46
N VAL A 72 -1.09 5.79 8.54
CA VAL A 72 -1.66 6.31 9.78
C VAL A 72 -3.18 6.22 9.66
N PRO A 73 -3.81 5.23 10.30
CA PRO A 73 -5.27 5.14 10.36
C PRO A 73 -5.90 6.41 10.94
N ARG A 74 -6.91 6.95 10.27
CA ARG A 74 -7.61 8.19 10.65
C ARG A 74 -8.97 8.27 9.97
N GLY A 75 -9.80 9.24 10.38
CA GLY A 75 -11.06 9.52 9.70
C GLY A 75 -12.06 8.35 9.73
N CYS A 76 -13.08 8.44 8.87
CA CYS A 76 -14.08 7.41 8.63
C CYS A 76 -13.87 6.76 7.26
N THR A 77 -14.41 5.56 7.01
CA THR A 77 -14.31 4.92 5.70
C THR A 77 -15.21 5.63 4.68
N ALA A 78 -14.68 6.35 3.67
CA ALA A 78 -15.46 6.81 2.53
C ALA A 78 -15.49 5.76 1.42
N LEU A 79 -16.31 4.73 1.66
CA LEU A 79 -16.90 3.96 0.57
C LEU A 79 -18.35 4.46 0.40
N LEU A 80 -18.52 5.44 -0.48
CA LEU A 80 -19.82 5.89 -0.99
C LEU A 80 -19.96 5.49 -2.46
#